data_AF-A0A2H9M213-F1
#
_entry.id   AF-A0A2H9M213-F1
#
_cell.length_a   1.000
_cell.length_b   1.000
_cell.length_c   1.000
_cell.angle_alpha   90.00
_cell.angle_beta   90.00
_cell.angle_gamma   90.00
#
_symmetry.space_group_name_H-M   'P 1'
#
loop_
_entity.id
_entity.type
_entity.pdbx_description
1 polymer ?
#
loop_
_entity_poly.entity_id
_entity_poly.type
_entity_poly.pdbx_seq_one_letter_code
_entity_poly.pdbx_strand_id
1 'polypeptide(L)'
;MKRVFLLATLLVPLICGCTQSACPECPSAGGWSECDSEGLKVRTNYECNETSSACESYEESMACATSLTLNNNDLNVIISPTLDVYVNGIIKFEATSLPDDTTKIYFMMYPQNEPINMSAGLTINQVFAIDNADTIIGWTKYVDTTGMKNGVYNVAVMSSYEGAPESNPWLAIVQTQLLLNN
;
A
#
# COMPACT_ATOMS: atom_id res chain seq x y z
N MET A 1 -16.52 -93.15 5.20
CA MET A 1 -15.36 -92.40 4.63
C MET A 1 -15.94 -91.25 3.82
N LYS A 2 -15.93 -90.00 4.32
CA LYS A 2 -15.09 -88.87 3.80
C LYS A 2 -14.86 -88.98 2.28
N ARG A 3 -15.27 -88.03 1.41
CA ARG A 3 -14.91 -86.60 1.34
C ARG A 3 -15.91 -85.80 0.47
N VAL A 4 -16.43 -84.68 0.98
CA VAL A 4 -16.16 -83.28 0.58
C VAL A 4 -16.84 -82.83 -0.73
N PHE A 5 -18.01 -82.19 -0.58
CA PHE A 5 -18.59 -81.26 -1.55
C PHE A 5 -18.08 -79.85 -1.20
N LEU A 6 -17.32 -79.21 -2.08
CA LEU A 6 -16.98 -77.79 -1.97
C LEU A 6 -18.21 -76.96 -2.36
N LEU A 7 -18.90 -76.38 -1.38
CA LEU A 7 -19.86 -75.30 -1.62
C LEU A 7 -19.07 -73.99 -1.66
N ALA A 8 -18.93 -73.41 -2.85
CA ALA A 8 -18.36 -72.07 -3.01
C ALA A 8 -19.39 -71.03 -2.53
N THR A 9 -19.25 -70.58 -1.29
CA THR A 9 -19.96 -69.41 -0.77
C THR A 9 -19.48 -68.16 -1.51
N LEU A 10 -20.36 -67.61 -2.35
CA LEU A 10 -20.24 -66.30 -2.96
C LEU A 10 -20.28 -65.24 -1.83
N LEU A 11 -19.12 -64.79 -1.39
CA LEU A 11 -18.97 -63.56 -0.63
C LEU A 11 -19.07 -62.39 -1.61
N VAL A 12 -20.22 -61.73 -1.63
CA VAL A 12 -20.39 -60.42 -2.27
C VAL A 12 -19.82 -59.39 -1.28
N PRO A 13 -18.66 -58.75 -1.55
CA PRO A 13 -18.29 -57.58 -0.78
C PRO A 13 -19.27 -56.46 -1.14
N LEU A 14 -20.08 -56.05 -0.16
CA LEU A 14 -20.68 -54.71 -0.14
C LEU A 14 -19.51 -53.72 -0.12
N ILE A 15 -19.05 -53.33 -1.31
CA ILE A 15 -18.18 -52.19 -1.49
C ILE A 15 -19.07 -50.97 -1.21
N CYS A 16 -19.11 -50.57 0.06
CA CYS A 16 -19.52 -49.22 0.45
C CYS A 16 -18.53 -48.28 -0.23
N GLY A 17 -18.86 -47.86 -1.46
CA GLY A 17 -18.19 -46.79 -2.17
C GLY A 17 -18.47 -45.48 -1.44
N CYS A 18 -17.81 -45.26 -0.31
CA CYS A 18 -17.56 -43.91 0.17
C CYS A 18 -16.55 -43.30 -0.80
N THR A 19 -17.02 -42.87 -1.97
CA THR A 19 -16.28 -41.89 -2.76
C THR A 19 -16.20 -40.65 -1.87
N GLN A 20 -15.08 -40.45 -1.18
CA GLN A 20 -14.72 -39.12 -0.69
C GLN A 20 -14.78 -38.23 -1.92
N SER A 21 -15.81 -37.39 -1.98
CA SER A 21 -15.96 -36.39 -3.01
C SER A 21 -14.82 -35.42 -2.84
N ALA A 22 -13.74 -35.66 -3.59
CA ALA A 22 -12.59 -34.81 -3.58
C ALA A 22 -13.02 -33.44 -4.13
N CYS A 23 -12.76 -32.40 -3.35
CA CYS A 23 -12.95 -31.03 -3.78
C CYS A 23 -12.29 -30.79 -5.13
N PRO A 24 -13.00 -30.21 -6.11
CA PRO A 24 -12.37 -29.79 -7.35
C PRO A 24 -11.35 -28.67 -7.08
N GLU A 25 -10.39 -28.48 -7.98
CA GLU A 25 -9.55 -27.28 -7.96
C GLU A 25 -10.43 -26.05 -8.21
N CYS A 26 -10.48 -25.14 -7.23
CA CYS A 26 -11.28 -23.94 -7.35
C CYS A 26 -10.64 -22.92 -8.30
N PRO A 27 -11.45 -22.04 -8.92
CA PRO A 27 -10.93 -20.96 -9.73
C PRO A 27 -9.94 -20.10 -8.95
N SER A 28 -8.95 -19.54 -9.63
CA SER A 28 -8.06 -18.55 -9.02
C SER A 28 -8.84 -17.30 -8.61
N ALA A 29 -8.39 -16.66 -7.54
CA ALA A 29 -8.95 -15.39 -7.09
C ALA A 29 -8.95 -14.35 -8.22
N GLY A 30 -10.00 -13.53 -8.26
CA GLY A 30 -10.09 -12.38 -9.15
C GLY A 30 -9.05 -11.31 -8.82
N GLY A 31 -8.90 -10.34 -9.74
CA GLY A 31 -8.15 -9.13 -9.48
C GLY A 31 -8.81 -8.29 -8.39
N TRP A 32 -8.01 -7.49 -7.68
CA TRP A 32 -8.52 -6.49 -6.75
C TRP A 32 -9.27 -5.37 -7.48
N SER A 33 -10.35 -4.87 -6.89
CA SER A 33 -11.01 -3.64 -7.31
C SER A 33 -10.10 -2.41 -7.10
N GLU A 34 -10.54 -1.27 -7.63
CA GLU A 34 -10.08 0.03 -7.14
C GLU A 34 -10.50 0.23 -5.68
N CYS A 35 -9.83 1.17 -4.99
CA CYS A 35 -10.20 1.55 -3.63
C CYS A 35 -11.52 2.32 -3.65
N ASP A 36 -12.46 1.92 -2.80
CA ASP A 36 -13.71 2.65 -2.61
C ASP A 36 -13.53 3.89 -1.71
N SER A 37 -14.63 4.61 -1.49
CA SER A 37 -14.67 5.78 -0.62
C SER A 37 -14.40 5.49 0.87
N GLU A 38 -14.37 4.22 1.27
CA GLU A 38 -14.05 3.77 2.63
C GLU A 38 -12.59 3.29 2.73
N GLY A 39 -11.83 3.38 1.64
CA GLY A 39 -10.42 2.95 1.59
C GLY A 39 -10.26 1.44 1.57
N LEU A 40 -11.28 0.70 1.14
CA LEU A 40 -11.25 -0.74 0.98
C LEU A 40 -11.15 -1.10 -0.50
N LYS A 41 -10.49 -2.22 -0.79
CA LYS A 41 -10.58 -2.89 -2.09
C LYS A 41 -11.00 -4.32 -1.87
N VAL A 42 -11.81 -4.83 -2.78
CA VAL A 42 -12.39 -6.17 -2.70
C VAL A 42 -11.96 -7.03 -3.88
N ARG A 43 -11.97 -8.34 -3.69
CA ARG A 43 -11.86 -9.31 -4.78
C ARG A 43 -12.77 -10.50 -4.51
N THR A 44 -13.16 -11.19 -5.58
CA THR A 44 -13.80 -12.50 -5.45
C THR A 44 -12.74 -13.57 -5.27
N ASN A 45 -12.88 -14.40 -4.25
CA ASN A 45 -12.05 -15.56 -3.99
C ASN A 45 -12.92 -16.82 -3.90
N TYR A 46 -12.31 -18.00 -3.91
CA TYR A 46 -13.02 -19.27 -3.95
C TYR A 46 -12.39 -20.25 -2.97
N GLU A 47 -13.22 -20.87 -2.15
CA GLU A 47 -12.81 -21.98 -1.29
C GLU A 47 -13.68 -23.21 -1.58
N CYS A 48 -13.13 -24.39 -1.31
CA CYS A 48 -13.96 -25.59 -1.41
C CYS A 48 -14.75 -25.77 -0.13
N ASN A 49 -16.07 -25.87 -0.26
CA ASN A 49 -16.92 -26.33 0.81
C ASN A 49 -16.87 -27.87 0.85
N GLU A 50 -16.23 -28.43 1.88
CA GLU A 50 -16.06 -29.87 2.04
C GLU A 50 -17.40 -30.63 2.18
N THR A 51 -18.46 -29.96 2.61
CA THR A 51 -19.80 -30.56 2.80
C THR A 51 -20.54 -30.69 1.48
N SER A 52 -20.47 -29.66 0.62
CA SER A 52 -21.11 -29.66 -0.69
C SER A 52 -20.21 -30.19 -1.81
N SER A 53 -18.90 -30.33 -1.53
CA SER A 53 -17.86 -30.69 -2.51
C SER A 53 -17.87 -29.79 -3.74
N ALA A 54 -18.18 -28.52 -3.52
CA ALA A 54 -18.28 -27.49 -4.54
C ALA A 54 -17.45 -26.27 -4.14
N CYS A 55 -16.99 -25.53 -5.14
CA CYS A 55 -16.33 -24.25 -4.91
C CYS A 55 -17.39 -23.19 -4.63
N GLU A 56 -17.25 -22.53 -3.49
CA GLU A 56 -18.09 -21.41 -3.10
C GLU A 56 -17.28 -20.12 -3.22
N SER A 57 -17.88 -19.12 -3.87
CA SER A 57 -17.27 -17.81 -3.98
C SER A 57 -17.56 -16.99 -2.74
N TYR A 58 -16.57 -16.26 -2.27
CA TYR A 58 -16.75 -15.27 -1.21
C TYR A 58 -16.02 -13.98 -1.58
N GLU A 59 -16.42 -12.90 -0.94
CA GLU A 59 -15.76 -11.61 -1.08
C GLU A 59 -14.69 -11.47 0.00
N GLU A 60 -13.48 -11.13 -0.45
CA GLU A 60 -12.36 -10.80 0.42
C GLU A 60 -12.11 -9.30 0.31
N SER A 61 -12.00 -8.62 1.46
CA SER A 61 -11.72 -7.18 1.55
C SER A 61 -10.35 -6.95 2.19
N MET A 62 -9.61 -5.97 1.69
CA MET A 62 -8.41 -5.47 2.34
C MET A 62 -8.37 -3.95 2.34
N ALA A 63 -7.77 -3.37 3.38
CA ALA A 63 -7.47 -1.95 3.41
C ALA A 63 -6.51 -1.56 2.28
N CYS A 64 -6.79 -0.44 1.63
CA CYS A 64 -5.86 0.18 0.71
C CYS A 64 -4.63 0.68 1.46
N ALA A 65 -3.46 0.60 0.83
CA ALA A 65 -2.26 1.18 1.38
C ALA A 65 -2.43 2.70 1.42
N THR A 66 -2.58 3.25 2.62
CA THR A 66 -2.70 4.70 2.84
C THR A 66 -1.33 5.36 3.02
N SER A 67 -0.27 4.57 3.18
CA SER A 67 1.09 5.07 3.34
C SER A 67 2.02 4.69 2.20
N LEU A 68 2.95 5.59 1.89
CA LEU A 68 4.00 5.45 0.90
C LEU A 68 5.34 5.54 1.61
N THR A 69 6.22 4.57 1.36
CA THR A 69 7.61 4.64 1.84
C THR A 69 8.52 5.01 0.68
N LEU A 70 9.34 6.03 0.88
CA LEU A 70 10.34 6.49 -0.08
C LEU A 70 11.74 6.38 0.54
N ASN A 71 12.70 5.90 -0.24
CA ASN A 71 14.09 5.70 0.19
C ASN A 71 15.06 6.19 -0.89
N ASN A 72 16.05 6.99 -0.51
CA ASN A 72 17.22 7.32 -1.32
C ASN A 72 18.37 7.78 -0.42
N ASN A 73 19.59 7.26 -0.60
CA ASN A 73 20.82 7.73 0.09
C ASN A 73 20.59 8.03 1.59
N ASP A 74 20.11 7.04 2.35
CA ASP A 74 19.83 7.14 3.80
C ASP A 74 18.71 8.11 4.22
N LEU A 75 18.09 8.83 3.28
CA LEU A 75 16.81 9.50 3.47
C LEU A 75 15.67 8.49 3.33
N ASN A 76 15.01 8.20 4.45
CA ASN A 76 13.82 7.36 4.50
C ASN A 76 12.63 8.19 4.94
N VAL A 77 11.56 8.20 4.13
CA VAL A 77 10.37 8.99 4.39
C VAL A 77 9.12 8.12 4.28
N ILE A 78 8.23 8.25 5.25
CA ILE A 78 6.88 7.70 5.20
C ILE A 78 5.90 8.86 4.98
N ILE A 79 5.05 8.74 3.97
CA ILE A 79 3.96 9.66 3.69
C ILE A 79 2.67 8.93 4.02
N SER A 80 1.80 9.48 4.86
CA SER A 80 0.51 8.86 5.19
C SER A 80 -0.55 9.92 5.49
N PRO A 81 -1.86 9.64 5.36
CA PRO A 81 -2.87 10.48 5.98
C PRO A 81 -2.69 10.47 7.51
N THR A 82 -3.17 11.52 8.17
CA THR A 82 -3.16 11.61 9.64
C THR A 82 -4.36 10.96 10.32
N LEU A 83 -5.40 10.60 9.57
CA LEU A 83 -6.60 9.94 10.08
C LEU A 83 -6.73 8.58 9.39
N ASP A 84 -6.97 7.53 10.18
CA ASP A 84 -6.99 6.12 9.77
C ASP A 84 -8.02 5.76 8.68
N VAL A 85 -8.87 6.72 8.26
CA VAL A 85 -10.02 6.44 7.37
C VAL A 85 -10.11 7.41 6.18
N TYR A 86 -9.48 8.59 6.18
CA TYR A 86 -9.59 9.55 5.07
C TYR A 86 -8.33 10.41 4.85
N VAL A 87 -7.95 10.61 3.59
CA VAL A 87 -7.05 11.69 3.12
C VAL A 87 -7.88 12.97 3.00
N ASN A 88 -8.57 13.39 4.06
CA ASN A 88 -9.31 14.65 4.05
C ASN A 88 -8.58 15.67 4.90
N GLY A 89 -7.75 16.46 4.22
CA GLY A 89 -7.24 17.72 4.74
C GLY A 89 -5.86 17.70 5.37
N ILE A 90 -5.30 16.59 5.87
CA ILE A 90 -3.93 16.59 6.42
C ILE A 90 -3.14 15.34 6.02
N ILE A 91 -1.94 15.57 5.48
CA ILE A 91 -0.95 14.54 5.17
C ILE A 91 0.22 14.66 6.14
N LYS A 92 0.64 13.52 6.69
CA LYS A 92 1.84 13.36 7.52
C LYS A 92 3.01 12.93 6.65
N PHE A 93 4.13 13.62 6.81
CA PHE A 93 5.44 13.22 6.33
C PHE A 93 6.31 12.92 7.53
N GLU A 94 6.91 11.74 7.56
CA GLU A 94 7.77 11.30 8.66
C GLU A 94 9.10 10.83 8.09
N ALA A 95 10.19 11.54 8.40
CA ALA A 95 11.53 11.05 8.08
C ALA A 95 12.00 10.10 9.18
N THR A 96 12.13 8.82 8.84
CA THR A 96 12.57 7.77 9.76
C THR A 96 14.09 7.60 9.79
N SER A 97 14.78 8.13 8.78
CA SER A 97 16.24 8.18 8.68
C SER A 97 16.66 9.37 7.83
N LEU A 98 17.84 9.92 8.13
CA LEU A 98 18.47 11.01 7.39
C LEU A 98 19.96 10.70 7.17
N PRO A 99 20.56 11.24 6.10
CA PRO A 99 22.02 11.27 5.96
C PRO A 99 22.70 11.98 7.14
N ASP A 100 23.86 11.48 7.59
CA ASP A 100 24.58 11.99 8.78
C ASP A 100 24.94 13.49 8.72
N ASP A 101 25.23 14.02 7.51
CA ASP A 101 25.61 15.42 7.31
C ASP A 101 24.42 16.38 7.13
N THR A 102 23.19 15.88 7.28
CA THR A 102 21.99 16.69 7.03
C THR A 102 21.89 17.81 8.07
N THR A 103 21.75 19.06 7.61
CA THR A 103 21.44 20.24 8.42
C THR A 103 20.09 20.85 8.08
N LYS A 104 19.53 20.56 6.89
CA LYS A 104 18.23 21.07 6.43
C LYS A 104 17.43 19.99 5.72
N ILE A 105 16.12 19.99 5.97
CA ILE A 105 15.14 19.18 5.23
C ILE A 105 14.17 20.12 4.51
N TYR A 106 13.89 19.80 3.26
CA TYR A 106 12.96 20.50 2.42
C TYR A 106 11.81 19.57 2.05
N PHE A 107 10.60 20.07 2.17
CA PHE A 107 9.40 19.42 1.66
C PHE A 107 8.83 20.26 0.54
N MET A 108 8.42 19.63 -0.56
CA MET A 108 7.74 20.28 -1.67
C MET A 108 6.58 19.43 -2.18
N MET A 109 5.43 20.06 -2.40
CA MET A 109 4.29 19.46 -3.11
C MET A 109 3.70 20.46 -4.10
N TYR A 110 3.45 20.02 -5.35
CA TYR A 110 2.96 20.88 -6.43
C TYR A 110 2.21 20.07 -7.51
N PRO A 111 1.27 20.65 -8.27
CA PRO A 111 0.51 19.91 -9.28
C PRO A 111 1.43 19.36 -10.38
N GLN A 112 1.15 18.15 -10.89
CA GLN A 112 2.02 17.48 -11.86
C GLN A 112 2.30 18.31 -13.12
N ASN A 113 1.30 19.08 -13.55
CA ASN A 113 1.32 19.82 -14.81
C ASN A 113 1.62 21.32 -14.64
N GLU A 114 2.03 21.75 -13.46
CA GLU A 114 2.36 23.15 -13.20
C GLU A 114 3.88 23.34 -13.02
N PRO A 115 4.46 24.37 -13.64
CA PRO A 115 5.87 24.69 -13.44
C PRO A 115 6.10 25.17 -11.99
N ILE A 116 7.18 24.68 -11.38
CA ILE A 116 7.63 25.15 -10.07
C ILE A 116 8.19 26.56 -10.26
N ASN A 117 7.58 27.55 -9.61
CA ASN A 117 8.13 28.90 -9.56
C ASN A 117 8.54 29.24 -8.13
N MET A 118 9.77 28.86 -7.75
CA MET A 118 10.32 29.17 -6.42
C MET A 118 10.52 30.67 -6.19
N SER A 119 10.51 31.49 -7.24
CA SER A 119 10.75 32.94 -7.16
C SER A 119 9.48 33.78 -6.93
N ALA A 120 8.30 33.24 -7.23
CA ALA A 120 7.03 33.98 -7.15
C ALA A 120 6.28 33.81 -5.81
N GLY A 121 6.85 33.08 -4.86
CA GLY A 121 6.16 32.65 -3.65
C GLY A 121 5.24 31.45 -3.89
N LEU A 122 4.89 30.75 -2.82
CA LEU A 122 4.05 29.55 -2.89
C LEU A 122 2.62 29.94 -3.28
N THR A 123 2.08 29.29 -4.30
CA THR A 123 0.65 29.39 -4.61
C THR A 123 -0.17 28.54 -3.64
N ILE A 124 -1.49 28.72 -3.58
CA ILE A 124 -2.40 27.91 -2.73
C ILE A 124 -2.35 26.41 -3.07
N ASN A 125 -1.82 26.03 -4.24
CA ASN A 125 -1.65 24.65 -4.68
C ASN A 125 -0.22 24.12 -4.48
N GLN A 126 0.66 24.91 -3.87
CA GLN A 126 2.06 24.58 -3.65
C GLN A 126 2.38 24.65 -2.17
N VAL A 127 2.93 23.57 -1.63
CA VAL A 127 3.42 23.54 -0.24
C VAL A 127 4.93 23.44 -0.29
N PHE A 128 5.60 24.32 0.46
CA PHE A 128 7.03 24.26 0.69
C PHE A 128 7.33 24.54 2.13
N ALA A 129 8.14 23.69 2.74
CA ALA A 129 8.61 23.87 4.10
C ALA A 129 10.11 23.56 4.17
N ILE A 130 10.80 24.31 5.04
CA ILE A 130 12.20 24.10 5.38
C ILE A 130 12.27 23.96 6.89
N ASP A 131 12.89 22.89 7.38
CA ASP A 131 13.13 22.68 8.81
C ASP A 131 14.62 22.32 9.04
N ASN A 132 15.16 22.67 10.21
CA ASN A 132 16.53 22.31 10.61
C ASN A 132 16.60 20.84 11.03
N ALA A 133 17.68 20.16 10.64
CA ALA A 133 17.88 18.74 10.88
C ALA A 133 18.22 18.38 12.33
N ASP A 134 18.62 19.37 13.11
CA ASP A 134 19.13 19.23 14.48
C ASP A 134 18.02 18.88 15.50
N THR A 135 16.76 18.83 15.05
CA THR A 135 15.57 18.57 15.90
C THR A 135 15.13 17.10 15.92
N ILE A 136 15.95 16.19 15.40
CA ILE A 136 15.42 14.96 14.79
C ILE A 136 15.66 13.70 15.63
N ILE A 137 14.64 13.42 16.43
CA ILE A 137 14.04 12.08 16.49
C ILE A 137 12.60 12.27 16.02
N GLY A 138 12.23 11.71 14.86
CA GLY A 138 10.86 11.72 14.34
C GLY A 138 10.44 13.04 13.68
N TRP A 139 11.25 13.60 12.76
CA TRP A 139 10.84 14.78 11.98
C TRP A 139 9.51 14.47 11.30
N THR A 140 8.48 15.16 11.76
CA THR A 140 7.11 14.98 11.31
C THR A 140 6.62 16.31 10.77
N LYS A 141 6.24 16.35 9.50
CA LYS A 141 5.54 17.50 8.91
C LYS A 141 4.10 17.15 8.65
N TYR A 142 3.22 18.02 9.12
CA TYR A 142 1.80 17.99 8.79
C TYR A 142 1.54 19.03 7.72
N VAL A 143 0.91 18.60 6.64
CA VAL A 143 0.60 19.43 5.48
C VAL A 143 -0.90 19.47 5.34
N ASP A 144 -1.48 20.65 5.53
CA ASP A 144 -2.90 20.87 5.28
C ASP A 144 -3.16 20.95 3.77
N THR A 145 -3.93 20.00 3.25
CA THR A 145 -4.28 19.87 1.83
C THR A 145 -5.72 20.28 1.55
N THR A 146 -6.47 20.77 2.54
CA THR A 146 -7.91 21.09 2.42
C THR A 146 -8.18 22.16 1.35
N GLY A 147 -7.26 23.10 1.17
CA GLY A 147 -7.36 24.16 0.15
C GLY A 147 -6.92 23.73 -1.25
N MET A 148 -6.40 22.50 -1.41
CA MET A 148 -5.84 22.01 -2.66
C MET A 148 -6.92 21.29 -3.50
N LYS A 149 -6.77 21.34 -4.82
CA LYS A 149 -7.73 20.70 -5.74
C LYS A 149 -7.46 19.21 -5.88
N ASN A 150 -8.49 18.42 -6.15
CA ASN A 150 -8.32 16.99 -6.47
C ASN A 150 -7.48 16.85 -7.74
N GLY A 151 -6.51 15.94 -7.73
CA GLY A 151 -5.56 15.77 -8.83
C GLY A 151 -4.24 15.13 -8.41
N VAL A 152 -3.35 14.95 -9.39
CA VAL A 152 -2.02 14.37 -9.18
C VAL A 152 -1.02 15.47 -8.88
N TYR A 153 -0.28 15.29 -7.79
CA TYR A 153 0.76 16.19 -7.30
C TYR A 153 2.11 15.47 -7.32
N ASN A 154 3.15 16.18 -7.75
CA ASN A 154 4.52 15.79 -7.47
C ASN A 154 4.81 16.14 -6.01
N VAL A 155 5.47 15.21 -5.33
CA VAL A 155 5.91 15.35 -3.95
C VAL A 155 7.40 15.05 -3.89
N ALA A 156 8.17 15.94 -3.26
CA ALA A 156 9.60 15.77 -3.07
C ALA A 156 10.00 16.06 -1.63
N VAL A 157 10.83 15.19 -1.06
CA VAL A 157 11.54 15.43 0.19
C VAL A 157 13.03 15.42 -0.11
N MET A 158 13.71 16.48 0.30
CA MET A 158 15.13 16.69 0.03
C MET A 158 15.85 16.96 1.34
N SER A 159 17.09 16.48 1.45
CA SER A 159 18.00 16.78 2.56
C SER A 159 19.22 17.53 2.04
N SER A 160 19.79 18.43 2.86
CA SER A 160 20.94 19.26 2.52
C SER A 160 21.81 19.51 3.74
N TYR A 161 23.00 20.07 3.52
CA TYR A 161 23.98 20.47 4.52
C TYR A 161 24.30 21.97 4.41
N GLU A 162 24.90 22.53 5.46
CA GLU A 162 25.24 23.95 5.48
C GLU A 162 26.37 24.25 4.48
N GLY A 163 26.17 25.25 3.61
CA GLY A 163 27.13 25.61 2.56
C GLY A 163 27.11 24.74 1.31
N ALA A 164 26.07 23.91 1.11
CA ALA A 164 25.93 23.09 -0.09
C ALA A 164 25.97 23.92 -1.40
N PRO A 165 26.65 23.42 -2.46
CA PRO A 165 26.83 24.17 -3.70
C PRO A 165 25.51 24.28 -4.50
N GLU A 166 25.27 25.41 -5.17
CA GLU A 166 24.04 25.63 -5.94
C GLU A 166 23.80 24.60 -7.04
N SER A 167 24.85 23.99 -7.59
CA SER A 167 24.76 22.98 -8.65
C SER A 167 24.27 21.62 -8.17
N ASN A 168 24.52 21.29 -6.91
CA ASN A 168 24.00 20.09 -6.25
C ASN A 168 23.82 20.36 -4.76
N PRO A 169 22.77 21.12 -4.39
CA PRO A 169 22.62 21.58 -3.02
C PRO A 169 22.07 20.49 -2.10
N TRP A 170 21.85 19.26 -2.58
CA TRP A 170 21.14 18.20 -1.85
C TRP A 170 22.04 16.98 -1.62
N LEU A 171 21.92 16.35 -0.45
CA LEU A 171 22.54 15.06 -0.12
C LEU A 171 21.71 13.89 -0.67
N ALA A 172 20.40 13.98 -0.50
CA ALA A 172 19.44 12.99 -0.95
C ALA A 172 18.12 13.64 -1.35
N ILE A 173 17.47 13.07 -2.36
CA ILE A 173 16.15 13.49 -2.83
C ILE A 173 15.30 12.25 -3.08
N VAL A 174 14.14 12.21 -2.45
CA VAL A 174 13.09 11.25 -2.80
C VAL A 174 11.92 12.00 -3.41
N GLN A 175 11.37 11.45 -4.49
CA GLN A 175 10.24 12.05 -5.20
C GLN A 175 9.22 10.98 -5.60
N THR A 176 7.95 11.34 -5.55
CA THR A 176 6.85 10.49 -5.98
C THR A 176 5.67 11.33 -6.46
N GLN A 177 4.66 10.66 -6.99
CA GLN A 177 3.37 11.27 -7.28
C GLN A 177 2.34 10.85 -6.24
N LEU A 178 1.54 11.81 -5.83
CA LEU A 178 0.44 11.64 -4.89
C LEU A 178 -0.86 12.05 -5.57
N LEU A 179 -1.86 11.17 -5.55
CA LEU A 179 -3.22 11.51 -5.96
C LEU A 179 -3.97 12.07 -4.75
N LEU A 180 -4.38 13.33 -4.83
CA LEU A 180 -5.21 13.98 -3.83
C LEU A 180 -6.69 13.92 -4.25
N ASN A 181 -7.56 13.54 -3.31
CA ASN A 181 -9.00 13.50 -3.50
C ASN A 181 -9.71 13.99 -2.22
N ASN A 182 -9.93 15.31 -2.14
CA ASN A 182 -10.67 15.99 -1.07
C ASN A 182 -12.19 15.97 -1.32
#